data_AF-A0A523H3W0-F1
#
_entry.id   AF-A0A523H3W0-F1
#
_cell.length_a   1.000
_cell.length_b   1.000
_cell.length_c   1.000
_cell.angle_alpha   90.00
_cell.angle_beta   90.00
_cell.angle_gamma   90.00
#
_symmetry.space_group_name_H-M   'P 1'
#
loop_
_entity.id
_entity.type
_entity.pdbx_description
1 polymer ?
#
loop_
_entity_poly.entity_id
_entity_poly.type
_entity_poly.pdbx_seq_one_letter_code
_entity_poly.pdbx_strand_id
1 'polypeptide(L)'
;MCLLAFVKTAFFFGRETEGVSDEVMQVADGYLKIPMFGFTESLNVSVSDAIILQNLVSCMRTKNINWKLDDEEHRELEFKWARKTIKRVDEIIARFQEQKNL
;
A
#
# COMPACT_ATOMS: atom_id res chain seq x y z
N MET A 1 -4.00 0.30 16.87
CA MET A 1 -3.40 0.52 15.53
C MET A 1 -1.88 0.59 15.55
N CYS A 2 -1.25 1.40 16.42
CA CYS A 2 0.20 1.60 16.36
C CYS A 2 1.09 0.36 16.68
N LEU A 3 0.50 -0.70 17.24
CA LEU A 3 1.19 -1.99 17.40
C LEU A 3 1.38 -2.71 16.05
N LEU A 4 0.44 -2.54 15.11
CA LEU A 4 0.53 -3.09 13.75
C LEU A 4 1.67 -2.48 12.94
N ALA A 5 2.16 -1.32 13.34
CA ALA A 5 3.22 -0.61 12.65
C ALA A 5 4.60 -1.29 12.74
N PHE A 6 4.78 -2.25 13.64
CA PHE A 6 6.08 -2.90 13.89
C PHE A 6 6.25 -4.25 13.20
N VAL A 7 5.21 -4.76 12.53
CA VAL A 7 5.21 -6.07 11.86
C VAL A 7 4.59 -5.95 10.47
N LYS A 8 4.98 -6.85 9.56
CA LYS A 8 4.36 -6.93 8.23
C LYS A 8 2.86 -7.19 8.42
N THR A 9 2.05 -6.25 7.94
CA THR A 9 0.61 -6.26 8.16
C THR A 9 -0.10 -6.07 6.82
N ALA A 10 -1.12 -6.88 6.57
CA ALA A 10 -2.04 -6.71 5.45
C ALA A 10 -3.43 -6.34 6.00
N PHE A 11 -4.05 -5.33 5.42
CA PHE A 11 -5.44 -4.99 5.72
C PHE A 11 -6.33 -5.53 4.60
N PHE A 12 -7.40 -6.22 4.98
CA PHE A 12 -8.43 -6.69 4.07
C PHE A 12 -9.65 -5.80 4.21
N PHE A 13 -10.10 -5.27 3.09
CA PHE A 13 -11.27 -4.42 3.01
C PHE A 13 -12.35 -5.14 2.20
N GLY A 14 -13.57 -5.10 2.73
CA GLY A 14 -14.70 -5.79 2.17
C GLY A 14 -15.29 -5.10 0.95
N ARG A 15 -16.17 -5.81 0.23
CA ARG A 15 -17.03 -5.19 -0.79
C ARG A 15 -18.12 -4.34 -0.13
N GLU A 16 -18.57 -3.29 -0.81
CA GLU A 16 -19.58 -2.36 -0.26
C GLU A 16 -20.89 -3.06 0.16
N THR A 17 -21.27 -4.13 -0.52
CA THR A 17 -22.54 -4.85 -0.27
C THR A 17 -22.40 -6.03 0.69
N GLU A 18 -21.24 -6.70 0.69
CA GLU A 18 -21.08 -8.01 1.37
C GLU A 18 -20.01 -7.98 2.47
N GLY A 19 -19.26 -6.89 2.60
CA GLY A 19 -18.16 -6.81 3.55
C GLY A 19 -17.01 -7.76 3.19
N VAL A 20 -16.24 -8.15 4.21
CA VAL A 20 -15.08 -9.05 4.09
C VAL A 20 -15.59 -10.49 4.05
N SER A 21 -15.00 -11.33 3.21
CA SER A 21 -15.47 -12.72 3.06
C SER A 21 -15.18 -13.57 4.30
N ASP A 22 -16.02 -14.57 4.53
CA ASP A 22 -15.90 -15.47 5.69
C ASP A 22 -14.54 -16.20 5.73
N GLU A 23 -13.98 -16.55 4.58
CA GLU A 23 -12.67 -17.20 4.50
C GLU A 23 -11.57 -16.29 5.03
N VAL A 24 -11.60 -15.00 4.67
CA VAL A 24 -10.64 -14.01 5.16
C VAL A 24 -10.84 -13.76 6.65
N MET A 25 -12.09 -13.67 7.11
CA MET A 25 -12.41 -13.49 8.52
C MET A 25 -11.85 -14.66 9.35
N GLN A 26 -11.99 -15.91 8.88
CA GLN A 26 -11.51 -17.10 9.60
C GLN A 26 -10.00 -17.16 9.78
N VAL A 27 -9.22 -16.65 8.81
CA VAL A 27 -7.75 -16.70 8.86
C VAL A 27 -7.10 -15.42 9.40
N ALA A 28 -7.88 -14.38 9.70
CA ALA A 28 -7.35 -13.10 10.14
C ALA A 28 -6.83 -13.15 11.59
N ASP A 29 -5.67 -12.54 11.83
CA ASP A 29 -5.09 -12.39 13.18
C ASP A 29 -5.89 -11.42 14.08
N GLY A 30 -6.74 -10.58 13.49
CA GLY A 30 -7.57 -9.65 14.23
C GLY A 30 -8.49 -8.81 13.34
N TYR A 31 -9.42 -8.13 13.99
CA TYR A 31 -10.46 -7.33 13.34
C TYR A 31 -10.34 -5.86 13.74
N LEU A 32 -10.56 -4.97 12.76
CA LEU A 32 -10.55 -3.53 12.96
C LEU A 32 -11.93 -2.97 12.60
N LYS A 33 -12.44 -2.06 13.44
CA LYS A 33 -13.67 -1.32 13.15
C LYS A 33 -13.48 0.17 13.38
N ILE A 34 -14.09 0.99 12.53
CA ILE A 34 -14.24 2.42 12.78
C ILE A 34 -15.52 2.59 13.61
N PRO A 35 -15.46 3.20 14.80
CA PRO A 35 -16.65 3.37 15.63
C PRO A 35 -17.65 4.30 14.93
N MET A 36 -18.84 3.79 14.67
CA MET A 36 -19.95 4.55 14.08
C MET A 36 -20.83 5.13 15.19
N PHE A 37 -21.23 6.39 15.03
CA PHE A 37 -22.19 7.06 15.91
C PHE A 37 -23.31 7.64 15.04
N GLY A 38 -24.56 7.33 15.38
CA GLY A 38 -25.73 7.73 14.60
C GLY A 38 -26.33 6.56 13.81
N PHE A 39 -27.12 6.89 12.78
CA PHE A 39 -27.89 5.91 12.00
C PHE A 39 -27.09 5.21 10.89
N THR A 40 -25.90 5.71 10.57
CA THR A 40 -25.06 5.14 9.52
C THR A 40 -24.31 3.92 10.05
N GLU A 41 -24.52 2.78 9.40
CA GLU A 41 -23.94 1.50 9.81
C GLU A 41 -22.53 1.27 9.24
N SER A 42 -22.20 1.94 8.13
CA SER A 42 -20.90 1.82 7.46
C SER A 42 -20.50 3.08 6.70
N LEU A 43 -19.20 3.21 6.44
CA LEU A 43 -18.66 4.22 5.54
C LEU A 43 -18.40 3.60 4.18
N ASN A 44 -18.27 4.44 3.15
CA ASN A 44 -17.71 4.03 1.87
C ASN A 44 -16.33 3.36 2.09
N VAL A 45 -16.04 2.31 1.33
CA VAL A 45 -14.80 1.53 1.51
C VAL A 45 -13.56 2.41 1.39
N SER A 46 -13.50 3.29 0.37
CA SER A 46 -12.36 4.19 0.18
C SER A 46 -12.17 5.19 1.32
N VAL A 47 -13.27 5.63 1.94
CA VAL A 47 -13.23 6.51 3.12
C VAL A 47 -12.69 5.76 4.34
N SER A 48 -13.11 4.50 4.51
CA SER A 48 -12.60 3.63 5.58
C SER A 48 -11.09 3.39 5.43
N ASP A 49 -10.64 3.07 4.22
CA ASP A 49 -9.22 2.85 3.88
C ASP A 49 -8.39 4.10 4.22
N ALA A 50 -8.87 5.27 3.79
CA ALA A 50 -8.20 6.53 4.04
C ALA A 50 -8.05 6.84 5.53
N ILE A 51 -9.11 6.65 6.34
CA ILE A 51 -9.09 6.87 7.79
C ILE A 51 -8.06 5.96 8.45
N ILE A 52 -8.07 4.66 8.10
CA ILE A 52 -7.21 3.64 8.69
C ILE A 52 -5.75 3.91 8.33
N LEU A 53 -5.46 4.11 7.05
CA LEU A 53 -4.09 4.37 6.57
C LEU A 53 -3.55 5.69 7.11
N GLN A 54 -4.36 6.75 7.15
CA GLN A 54 -3.93 8.03 7.71
C GLN A 54 -3.53 7.90 9.18
N ASN A 55 -4.32 7.19 9.98
CA ASN A 55 -4.01 6.99 11.40
C ASN A 55 -2.76 6.10 11.58
N LEU A 56 -2.61 5.04 10.78
CA LEU A 56 -1.42 4.19 10.78
C LEU A 56 -0.16 4.98 10.41
N VAL A 57 -0.17 5.72 9.30
CA VAL A 57 0.96 6.54 8.84
C VAL A 57 1.31 7.62 9.83
N SER A 58 0.32 8.31 10.41
CA SER A 58 0.56 9.29 11.47
C SER A 58 1.29 8.64 12.65
N CYS A 59 0.87 7.45 13.07
CA CYS A 59 1.54 6.79 14.19
C CYS A 59 2.96 6.29 13.84
N MET A 60 3.15 5.77 12.63
CA MET A 60 4.47 5.36 12.13
C MET A 60 5.45 6.53 12.12
N ARG A 61 5.00 7.71 11.69
CA ARG A 61 5.79 8.95 11.69
C ARG A 61 6.13 9.41 13.11
N THR A 62 5.15 9.44 14.01
CA THR A 62 5.36 9.89 15.41
C THR A 62 6.30 8.96 16.18
N LYS A 63 6.23 7.65 15.95
CA LYS A 63 7.09 6.67 16.64
C LYS A 63 8.43 6.41 15.97
N ASN A 64 8.75 7.12 14.88
CA ASN A 64 9.98 6.97 14.10
C ASN A 64 10.30 5.52 13.72
N ILE A 65 9.27 4.78 13.27
CA ILE A 65 9.43 3.38 12.86
C ILE A 65 10.09 3.35 11.47
N ASN A 66 11.06 2.46 11.26
CA ASN A 66 11.69 2.28 9.96
C ASN A 66 10.82 1.39 9.05
N TRP A 67 9.85 1.99 8.37
CA TRP A 67 8.93 1.31 7.43
C TRP A 67 9.25 1.60 5.96
N LYS A 68 10.24 2.45 5.68
CA LYS A 68 10.61 2.85 4.32
C LYS A 68 11.35 1.70 3.64
N LEU A 69 11.28 1.70 2.31
CA LEU A 69 12.13 0.86 1.47
C LEU A 69 13.60 1.22 1.69
N ASP A 70 14.48 0.24 1.47
CA ASP A 70 15.90 0.55 1.37
C ASP A 70 16.23 1.28 0.06
N ASP A 71 17.45 1.82 -0.02
CA ASP A 71 17.89 2.63 -1.15
C ASP A 71 18.03 1.84 -2.46
N GLU A 72 18.18 0.51 -2.40
CA GLU A 72 18.30 -0.36 -3.56
C GLU A 72 16.91 -0.69 -4.11
N GLU A 73 16.00 -1.18 -3.26
CA GLU A 73 14.59 -1.42 -3.56
C GLU A 73 13.91 -0.16 -4.12
N HIS A 74 14.18 1.00 -3.52
CA HIS A 74 13.66 2.28 -4.00
C HIS A 74 14.12 2.59 -5.42
N ARG A 75 15.41 2.43 -5.72
CA ARG A 75 15.98 2.68 -7.05
C ARG A 75 15.45 1.71 -8.09
N GLU A 76 15.31 0.42 -7.74
CA GLU A 76 14.73 -0.57 -8.64
C GLU A 76 13.28 -0.24 -9.00
N LEU A 77 12.47 0.15 -8.01
CA LEU A 77 11.07 0.55 -8.24
C LEU A 77 10.96 1.82 -9.07
N GLU A 78 11.80 2.83 -8.79
CA GLU A 78 11.86 4.06 -9.56
C GLU A 78 12.21 3.79 -11.02
N PHE A 79 13.24 2.99 -11.28
CA PHE A 79 13.64 2.61 -12.63
C PHE A 79 12.53 1.83 -13.34
N LYS A 80 11.90 0.89 -12.64
CA LYS A 80 10.77 0.10 -13.15
C LYS A 80 9.59 0.99 -13.56
N TRP A 81 9.25 1.99 -12.76
CA TRP A 81 8.16 2.92 -13.06
C TRP A 81 8.53 3.89 -14.18
N ALA A 82 9.74 4.44 -14.18
CA ALA A 82 10.25 5.28 -15.26
C ALA A 82 10.16 4.54 -16.61
N ARG A 83 10.57 3.27 -16.64
CA ARG A 83 10.47 2.42 -17.83
C ARG A 83 9.04 2.25 -18.33
N LYS A 84 8.06 2.11 -17.43
CA LYS A 84 6.64 1.97 -17.81
C LYS A 84 6.02 3.25 -18.38
N THR A 85 6.53 4.42 -18.01
CA THR A 85 6.00 5.71 -18.45
C THR A 85 6.55 6.15 -19.81
N ILE A 86 7.74 5.68 -20.18
CA ILE A 86 8.41 6.09 -21.42
C ILE A 86 7.96 5.20 -22.59
N LYS A 87 7.34 5.82 -23.60
CA LYS A 87 6.96 5.13 -24.84
C LYS A 87 8.22 4.66 -25.59
N ARG A 88 8.22 3.40 -26.06
CA ARG A 88 9.37 2.78 -26.77
C ARG A 88 10.67 2.76 -25.96
N VAL A 89 10.56 2.60 -24.65
CA VAL A 89 11.73 2.54 -23.76
C VAL A 89 12.75 1.48 -24.16
N ASP A 90 12.31 0.31 -24.64
CA ASP A 90 13.21 -0.77 -25.02
C ASP A 90 14.08 -0.39 -26.23
N GLU A 91 13.53 0.37 -27.20
CA GLU A 91 14.30 0.90 -28.34
C GLU A 91 15.32 1.96 -27.90
N ILE A 92 14.97 2.80 -26.93
CA ILE A 92 15.88 3.82 -26.38
C ILE A 92 17.03 3.15 -25.64
N ILE A 93 16.74 2.11 -24.83
CA ILE A 93 17.76 1.34 -24.12
C ILE A 93 18.68 0.62 -25.11
N ALA A 94 18.13 -0.01 -26.15
CA ALA A 94 18.92 -0.70 -27.18
C ALA A 94 19.89 0.26 -27.88
N ARG A 95 19.41 1.44 -28.32
CA ARG A 95 20.27 2.47 -28.93
C ARG A 95 21.36 2.97 -27.99
N PHE A 96 21.04 3.16 -26.72
CA PHE A 96 22.03 3.59 -25.73
C PHE A 96 23.11 2.52 -25.51
N GLN A 97 22.73 1.25 -25.42
CA GLN A 97 23.67 0.13 -25.27
C GLN A 97 24.57 -0.04 -26.50
N GLU A 98 24.03 0.13 -27.71
CA GLU A 98 24.80 0.12 -28.96
C GLU A 98 25.83 1.26 -29.00
N GLN A 99 25.46 2.47 -28.57
CA GLN A 99 26.39 3.61 -28.51
C GLN A 99 27.46 3.46 -27.42
N LYS A 100 27.16 2.75 -26.32
CA LYS A 100 28.10 2.55 -25.21
C LYS A 100 29.12 1.43 -25.47
N ASN A 101 28.82 0.56 -26.44
CA ASN A 101 29.70 -0.52 -26.90
C ASN A 101 30.61 -0.08 -28.08
N LEU A 102 30.58 1.21 -28.43
CA LEU A 102 31.51 1.88 -29.34
C LEU A 102 32.54 2.69 -28.55
#